data_AF-A0A2N0QKI2-F1
#
_entry.id   AF-A0A2N0QKI2-F1
#
_cell.length_a   1.000
_cell.length_b   1.000
_cell.length_c   1.000
_cell.angle_alpha   90.00
_cell.angle_beta   90.00
_cell.angle_gamma   90.00
#
_symmetry.space_group_name_H-M   'P 1'
#
loop_
_entity.id
_entity.type
_entity.pdbx_description
1 polymer ?
#
loop_
_entity_poly.entity_id
_entity_poly.type
_entity_poly.pdbx_seq_one_letter_code
_entity_poly.pdbx_strand_id
1 'polypeptide(L)'
;MDFSNTYLFDQQYGLAVKAIDPDNRIIYTSLPFLAIKEKKILEMKAEEMRILYVAMTRAKERLILVGSVKNWEKTRDEWCEIGHLSEQSMLPEYLRARAKNYLDWIGPAVARHECFASFHNGKYNVISHPSKWMISAIPNETFLNTFSQKDDSILDDTSQQPVDENILYELKKRFTAKYPFEHSTKKKSKTSVTEIKRIENLQREEEQDEWIPESHESNQQKNTTVIKRPMFLQQKSLSSTEMGTA
;
A
#
# COMPACT_ATOMS: atom_id res chain seq x y z
N MET A 1 -9.23 -3.05 5.77
CA MET A 1 -10.64 -2.74 6.10
C MET A 1 -10.82 -2.99 7.61
N ASP A 2 -11.50 -2.11 8.33
CA ASP A 2 -11.72 -2.28 9.78
C ASP A 2 -13.00 -3.12 10.03
N PHE A 3 -12.85 -4.25 10.72
CA PHE A 3 -13.93 -5.17 11.07
C PHE A 3 -14.36 -5.07 12.54
N SER A 4 -13.86 -4.07 13.28
CA SER A 4 -14.19 -3.87 14.69
C SER A 4 -15.60 -3.31 14.90
N ASN A 5 -16.15 -2.63 13.88
CA ASN A 5 -17.45 -1.99 13.89
C ASN A 5 -18.60 -2.93 14.30
N THR A 6 -19.64 -2.35 14.89
CA THR A 6 -20.84 -3.09 15.34
C THR A 6 -21.70 -3.60 14.18
N TYR A 7 -21.49 -3.07 12.97
CA TYR A 7 -22.18 -3.47 11.77
C TYR A 7 -21.23 -3.56 10.56
N LEU A 8 -21.61 -4.39 9.59
CA LEU A 8 -20.93 -4.57 8.31
C LEU A 8 -21.97 -4.51 7.18
N PHE A 9 -21.65 -3.82 6.09
CA PHE A 9 -22.50 -3.76 4.92
C PHE A 9 -22.00 -4.70 3.81
N ASP A 10 -22.85 -5.55 3.27
CA ASP A 10 -22.61 -6.43 2.14
C ASP A 10 -23.59 -6.10 1.01
N GLN A 11 -23.12 -6.07 -0.24
CA GLN A 11 -23.96 -5.70 -1.38
C GLN A 11 -25.10 -6.72 -1.64
N GLN A 12 -24.86 -8.00 -1.36
CA GLN A 12 -25.79 -9.08 -1.66
C GLN A 12 -26.70 -9.39 -0.46
N TYR A 13 -26.14 -9.39 0.74
CA TYR A 13 -26.84 -9.78 1.97
C TYR A 13 -27.28 -8.59 2.84
N GLY A 14 -26.92 -7.36 2.47
CA GLY A 14 -27.32 -6.15 3.18
C GLY A 14 -26.53 -5.92 4.47
N LEU A 15 -27.23 -5.64 5.57
CA LEU A 15 -26.61 -5.24 6.83
C LEU A 15 -26.40 -6.43 7.78
N ALA A 16 -25.15 -6.72 8.13
CA ALA A 16 -24.78 -7.59 9.24
C ALA A 16 -24.60 -6.77 10.52
N VAL A 17 -25.28 -7.11 11.60
CA VAL A 17 -25.14 -6.44 12.89
C VAL A 17 -24.73 -7.43 13.98
N LYS A 18 -23.93 -6.99 14.95
CA LYS A 18 -23.71 -7.74 16.19
C LYS A 18 -25.03 -7.85 16.97
N ALA A 19 -25.22 -8.96 17.67
CA ALA A 19 -26.41 -9.17 18.49
C ALA A 19 -26.24 -8.41 19.81
N ILE A 20 -27.34 -7.81 20.27
CA ILE A 20 -27.41 -7.09 21.55
C ILE A 20 -28.36 -7.87 22.45
N ASP A 21 -27.87 -8.25 23.61
CA ASP A 21 -28.69 -8.80 24.69
C ASP A 21 -28.96 -7.68 25.70
N PRO A 22 -30.20 -7.15 25.75
CA PRO A 22 -30.54 -6.01 26.62
C PRO A 22 -30.58 -6.41 28.11
N ASP A 23 -30.92 -7.66 28.42
CA ASP A 23 -31.07 -8.13 29.80
C ASP A 23 -29.69 -8.25 30.46
N ASN A 24 -28.76 -8.87 29.74
CA ASN A 24 -27.37 -9.01 30.18
C ASN A 24 -26.51 -7.79 29.83
N ARG A 25 -27.03 -6.84 29.04
CA ARG A 25 -26.33 -5.64 28.55
C ARG A 25 -25.02 -5.94 27.83
N ILE A 26 -25.00 -7.02 27.05
CA ILE A 26 -23.80 -7.46 26.30
C ILE A 26 -24.03 -7.37 24.79
N ILE A 27 -22.93 -7.16 24.06
CA ILE A 27 -22.89 -7.20 22.61
C ILE A 27 -21.98 -8.35 22.21
N TYR A 28 -22.48 -9.26 21.38
CA TYR A 28 -21.70 -10.40 20.90
C TYR A 28 -21.81 -10.55 19.37
N THR A 29 -20.82 -11.22 18.80
CA THR A 29 -20.78 -11.47 17.36
C THR A 29 -21.88 -12.44 16.96
N SER A 30 -22.85 -11.96 16.17
CA SER A 30 -23.92 -12.79 15.62
C SER A 30 -23.39 -13.68 14.49
N LEU A 31 -24.09 -14.78 14.20
CA LEU A 31 -23.77 -15.66 13.08
C LEU A 31 -23.75 -14.92 11.72
N PRO A 32 -24.74 -14.05 11.39
CA PRO A 32 -24.69 -13.25 10.16
C PRO A 32 -23.48 -12.31 10.10
N PHE A 33 -23.10 -11.71 11.24
CA PHE A 33 -21.93 -10.84 11.32
C PHE A 33 -20.63 -11.62 11.05
N LEU A 34 -20.49 -12.82 11.63
CA LEU A 34 -19.33 -13.68 11.38
C LEU A 34 -19.25 -14.12 9.91
N ALA A 35 -20.37 -14.53 9.32
CA ALA A 35 -20.41 -14.97 7.92
C ALA A 35 -19.98 -13.84 6.95
N ILE A 36 -20.54 -12.64 7.13
CA ILE A 36 -20.19 -11.48 6.29
C ILE A 36 -18.75 -11.02 6.54
N LYS A 37 -18.27 -11.09 7.79
CA LYS A 37 -16.88 -10.77 8.11
C LYS A 37 -15.91 -11.71 7.38
N GLU A 38 -16.12 -13.01 7.45
CA GLU A 38 -15.26 -14.00 6.76
C GLU A 38 -15.30 -13.81 5.25
N LYS A 39 -16.49 -13.64 4.66
CA LYS A 39 -16.63 -13.33 3.23
C LYS A 39 -15.78 -12.12 2.82
N LYS A 40 -15.89 -11.00 3.55
CA LYS A 40 -15.12 -9.79 3.25
C LYS A 40 -13.61 -9.97 3.43
N ILE A 41 -13.18 -10.77 4.41
CA ILE A 41 -11.76 -11.10 4.58
C ILE A 41 -11.26 -11.88 3.37
N LEU A 42 -12.04 -12.84 2.87
CA LEU A 42 -11.69 -13.59 1.66
C LEU A 42 -11.65 -12.70 0.41
N GLU A 43 -12.63 -11.80 0.23
CA GLU A 43 -12.62 -10.82 -0.86
C GLU A 43 -11.40 -9.90 -0.80
N MET A 44 -11.06 -9.40 0.39
CA MET A 44 -9.86 -8.59 0.60
C MET A 44 -8.60 -9.38 0.25
N LYS A 45 -8.46 -10.63 0.73
CA LYS A 45 -7.32 -11.49 0.38
C LYS A 45 -7.26 -11.81 -1.11
N ALA A 46 -8.39 -11.97 -1.78
CA ALA A 46 -8.45 -12.18 -3.22
C ALA A 46 -7.92 -10.96 -3.99
N GLU A 47 -8.27 -9.75 -3.56
CA GLU A 47 -7.73 -8.53 -4.17
C GLU A 47 -6.23 -8.38 -3.90
N GLU A 48 -5.76 -8.68 -2.68
CA GLU A 48 -4.33 -8.71 -2.37
C GLU A 48 -3.55 -9.73 -3.23
N MET A 49 -4.12 -10.91 -3.49
CA MET A 49 -3.54 -11.87 -4.44
C MET A 49 -3.46 -11.30 -5.86
N ARG A 50 -4.49 -10.55 -6.29
CA ARG A 50 -4.50 -9.89 -7.61
C ARG A 50 -3.42 -8.81 -7.71
N ILE A 51 -3.24 -8.02 -6.65
CA ILE A 51 -2.17 -7.01 -6.56
C ILE A 51 -0.81 -7.69 -6.67
N LEU A 52 -0.59 -8.79 -5.94
CA LEU A 52 0.65 -9.56 -6.01
C LEU A 52 0.90 -10.08 -7.44
N TYR A 53 -0.11 -10.65 -8.09
CA TYR A 53 0.00 -11.10 -9.49
C TYR A 53 0.43 -9.96 -10.43
N VAL A 54 -0.22 -8.80 -10.32
CA VAL A 54 0.15 -7.63 -11.13
C VAL A 54 1.58 -7.19 -10.84
N ALA A 55 2.00 -7.15 -9.57
CA ALA A 55 3.36 -6.77 -9.19
C ALA A 55 4.41 -7.73 -9.76
N MET A 56 4.17 -9.04 -9.68
CA MET A 56 5.07 -10.07 -10.19
C MET A 56 5.20 -10.05 -11.72
N THR A 57 4.17 -9.58 -12.43
CA THR A 57 4.14 -9.51 -13.90
C THR A 57 4.61 -8.17 -14.47
N ARG A 58 4.96 -7.19 -13.63
CA ARG A 58 5.54 -5.92 -14.12
C ARG A 58 7.00 -6.02 -14.56
N ALA A 59 7.76 -6.93 -13.96
CA ALA A 59 9.18 -7.09 -14.28
C ALA A 59 9.36 -7.71 -15.67
N LYS A 60 10.25 -7.13 -16.50
CA LYS A 60 10.59 -7.67 -17.82
C LYS A 60 11.80 -8.60 -17.80
N GLU A 61 12.84 -8.22 -17.06
CA GLU A 61 14.13 -8.93 -17.05
C GLU A 61 14.41 -9.59 -15.71
N ARG A 62 14.29 -8.84 -14.61
CA ARG A 62 14.59 -9.33 -13.26
C ARG A 62 13.52 -8.88 -12.26
N LEU A 63 13.03 -9.84 -11.48
CA LEU A 63 12.13 -9.60 -10.35
C LEU A 63 12.92 -9.83 -9.05
N ILE A 64 12.90 -8.85 -8.14
CA ILE A 64 13.52 -8.96 -6.82
C ILE A 64 12.41 -8.81 -5.79
N LEU A 65 12.21 -9.85 -4.97
CA LEU A 65 11.23 -9.86 -3.89
C LEU A 65 11.99 -9.77 -2.57
N VAL A 66 11.65 -8.77 -1.75
CA VAL A 66 12.25 -8.55 -0.44
C VAL A 66 11.13 -8.56 0.59
N GLY A 67 11.33 -9.29 1.68
CA GLY A 67 10.43 -9.31 2.81
C GLY A 67 11.17 -9.70 4.08
N SER A 68 10.59 -9.38 5.22
CA SER A 68 11.13 -9.70 6.53
C SER A 68 10.27 -10.75 7.23
N VAL A 69 10.94 -11.68 7.91
CA VAL A 69 10.30 -12.71 8.73
C VAL A 69 10.91 -12.66 10.12
N LYS A 70 10.10 -12.95 11.14
CA LYS A 70 10.56 -12.91 12.54
C LYS A 70 11.51 -14.06 12.88
N ASN A 71 11.24 -15.24 12.33
CA ASN A 71 12.02 -16.45 12.57
C ASN A 71 12.06 -17.22 11.24
N TRP A 72 13.25 -17.28 10.63
CA TRP A 72 13.44 -17.88 9.31
C TRP A 72 13.20 -19.38 9.34
N GLU A 73 13.76 -20.08 10.33
CA GLU A 73 13.69 -21.53 10.45
C GLU A 73 12.24 -21.99 10.55
N LYS A 74 11.45 -21.34 11.41
CA LYS A 74 10.03 -21.64 11.57
C LYS A 74 9.24 -21.39 10.30
N THR A 75 9.46 -20.25 9.64
CA THR A 75 8.75 -19.91 8.40
C THR A 75 9.12 -20.86 7.25
N ARG A 76 10.39 -21.24 7.15
CA ARG A 76 10.87 -22.27 6.22
C ARG A 76 10.17 -23.60 6.47
N ASP A 77 10.09 -24.04 7.72
CA ASP A 77 9.46 -25.31 8.07
C ASP A 77 7.95 -25.29 7.74
N GLU A 78 7.25 -24.20 8.06
CA GLU A 78 5.84 -23.99 7.67
C GLU A 78 5.62 -24.05 6.15
N TRP A 79 6.57 -23.54 5.34
CA TRP A 79 6.47 -23.64 3.88
C TRP A 79 6.73 -25.06 3.37
N CYS A 80 7.63 -25.80 4.02
CA CYS A 80 7.97 -27.18 3.68
C CYS A 80 6.87 -28.19 4.04
N GLU A 81 5.97 -27.89 4.99
CA GLU A 81 4.87 -28.80 5.37
C GLU A 81 4.01 -29.27 4.17
N ILE A 82 3.99 -28.48 3.10
CA ILE A 82 3.16 -28.69 1.91
C ILE A 82 3.92 -29.47 0.82
N GLY A 83 5.16 -29.87 1.08
CA GLY A 83 6.01 -30.64 0.16
C GLY A 83 5.45 -32.02 -0.21
N HIS A 84 4.51 -32.56 0.56
CA HIS A 84 3.86 -33.85 0.28
C HIS A 84 2.70 -33.77 -0.72
N LEU A 85 2.29 -32.56 -1.09
CA LEU A 85 1.19 -32.35 -2.01
C LEU A 85 1.55 -32.83 -3.43
N SER A 86 0.55 -33.22 -4.23
CA SER A 86 0.78 -33.70 -5.60
C SER A 86 1.31 -32.61 -6.53
N GLU A 87 2.18 -33.00 -7.46
CA GLU A 87 2.94 -32.11 -8.35
C GLU A 87 2.09 -31.13 -9.17
N GLN A 88 0.89 -31.55 -9.58
CA GLN A 88 0.03 -30.77 -10.47
C GLN A 88 -0.98 -29.88 -9.74
N SER A 89 -0.99 -29.91 -8.41
CA SER A 89 -2.00 -29.17 -7.66
C SER A 89 -1.55 -27.74 -7.32
N MET A 90 -2.48 -26.81 -7.57
CA MET A 90 -2.45 -25.47 -6.99
C MET A 90 -2.39 -25.58 -5.45
N LEU A 91 -1.83 -24.56 -4.80
CA LEU A 91 -1.93 -24.46 -3.34
C LEU A 91 -3.42 -24.54 -2.90
N PRO A 92 -3.75 -25.43 -1.95
CA PRO A 92 -5.10 -25.61 -1.44
C PRO A 92 -5.72 -24.29 -0.99
N GLU A 93 -7.04 -24.18 -1.17
CA GLU A 93 -7.78 -22.96 -0.87
C GLU A 93 -7.65 -22.55 0.59
N TYR A 94 -7.67 -23.50 1.53
CA TYR A 94 -7.53 -23.20 2.96
C TYR A 94 -6.19 -22.53 3.31
N LEU A 95 -5.10 -22.88 2.60
CA LEU A 95 -3.78 -22.26 2.80
C LEU A 95 -3.77 -20.84 2.24
N ARG A 96 -4.30 -20.67 1.03
CA ARG A 96 -4.44 -19.34 0.41
C ARG A 96 -5.30 -18.41 1.27
N ALA A 97 -6.38 -18.95 1.84
CA ALA A 97 -7.27 -18.24 2.75
C ALA A 97 -6.64 -17.93 4.11
N ARG A 98 -5.68 -18.74 4.60
CA ARG A 98 -5.02 -18.52 5.91
C ARG A 98 -3.87 -17.51 5.86
N ALA A 99 -3.28 -17.28 4.69
CA ALA A 99 -2.16 -16.36 4.49
C ALA A 99 -2.38 -15.00 5.16
N LYS A 100 -1.33 -14.50 5.81
CA LYS A 100 -1.30 -13.21 6.52
C LYS A 100 -0.50 -12.16 5.75
N ASN A 101 0.45 -12.60 4.95
CA ASN A 101 1.33 -11.75 4.16
C ASN A 101 1.56 -12.39 2.77
N TYR A 102 2.19 -11.65 1.84
CA TYR A 102 2.45 -12.15 0.49
C TYR A 102 3.45 -13.32 0.44
N LEU A 103 4.38 -13.38 1.39
CA LEU A 103 5.34 -14.49 1.49
C LEU A 103 4.65 -15.81 1.86
N ASP A 104 3.54 -15.77 2.59
CA ASP A 104 2.75 -16.97 2.90
C ASP A 104 2.10 -17.57 1.64
N TRP A 105 2.01 -16.83 0.53
CA TRP A 105 1.60 -17.36 -0.78
C TRP A 105 2.80 -17.81 -1.62
N ILE A 106 3.86 -17.00 -1.67
CA ILE A 106 5.03 -17.27 -2.52
C ILE A 106 5.87 -18.41 -1.94
N GLY A 107 6.14 -18.37 -0.63
CA GLY A 107 6.99 -19.30 0.09
C GLY A 107 6.60 -20.75 -0.12
N PRO A 108 5.36 -21.17 0.18
CA PRO A 108 4.91 -22.53 -0.08
C PRO A 108 4.94 -22.96 -1.55
N ALA A 109 4.76 -22.00 -2.48
CA ALA A 109 4.86 -22.29 -3.91
C ALA A 109 6.32 -22.58 -4.32
N VAL A 110 7.25 -21.77 -3.83
CA VAL A 110 8.69 -21.89 -4.09
C VAL A 110 9.31 -23.07 -3.32
N ALA A 111 8.78 -23.42 -2.14
CA ALA A 111 9.27 -24.55 -1.34
C ALA A 111 9.10 -25.91 -2.05
N ARG A 112 8.17 -26.01 -2.99
CA ARG A 112 7.98 -27.20 -3.85
C ARG A 112 8.85 -27.20 -5.10
N HIS A 113 9.59 -26.11 -5.37
CA HIS A 113 10.44 -25.97 -6.54
C HIS A 113 11.84 -26.55 -6.28
N GLU A 114 12.49 -27.04 -7.34
CA GLU A 114 13.84 -27.64 -7.31
C GLU A 114 14.88 -26.74 -6.60
N CYS A 115 14.77 -25.42 -6.75
CA CYS A 115 15.68 -24.45 -6.14
C CYS A 115 15.66 -24.44 -4.60
N PHE A 116 14.59 -24.96 -3.99
CA PHE A 116 14.42 -24.99 -2.54
C PHE A 116 15.02 -26.24 -1.90
N ALA A 117 15.59 -27.16 -2.69
CA ALA A 117 16.14 -28.42 -2.21
C ALA A 117 17.14 -28.26 -1.05
N SER A 118 18.00 -27.23 -1.09
CA SER A 118 18.99 -26.96 -0.03
C SER A 118 18.38 -26.60 1.32
N PHE A 119 17.13 -26.15 1.34
CA PHE A 119 16.41 -25.75 2.55
C PHE A 119 15.47 -26.84 3.06
N HIS A 120 15.37 -27.98 2.35
CA HIS A 120 14.48 -29.06 2.74
C HIS A 120 15.21 -30.13 3.57
N ASN A 121 14.66 -30.45 4.74
CA ASN A 121 15.19 -31.50 5.62
C ASN A 121 14.52 -32.89 5.42
N GLY A 122 13.84 -33.14 4.30
CA GLY A 122 12.96 -34.31 4.14
C GLY A 122 12.58 -34.65 2.70
N LYS A 123 11.76 -35.68 2.51
CA LYS A 123 11.26 -36.09 1.19
C LYS A 123 10.08 -35.20 0.78
N TYR A 124 10.14 -34.66 -0.43
CA TYR A 124 9.07 -33.86 -1.02
C TYR A 124 8.91 -34.16 -2.50
N ASN A 125 7.71 -33.84 -3.00
CA ASN A 125 7.40 -33.94 -4.42
C ASN A 125 7.88 -32.66 -5.10
N VAL A 126 8.92 -32.80 -5.90
CA VAL A 126 9.55 -31.68 -6.58
C VAL A 126 8.73 -31.31 -7.81
N ILE A 127 8.29 -30.07 -7.89
CA ILE A 127 7.64 -29.54 -9.10
C ILE A 127 8.73 -29.07 -10.04
N SER A 128 8.86 -29.75 -11.18
CA SER A 128 9.72 -29.28 -12.25
C SER A 128 9.04 -28.15 -13.01
N HIS A 129 9.62 -26.94 -12.94
CA HIS A 129 9.12 -25.75 -13.61
C HIS A 129 10.30 -24.98 -14.20
N PRO A 130 10.16 -24.34 -15.39
CA PRO A 130 11.26 -23.63 -16.05
C PRO A 130 11.76 -22.37 -15.32
N SER A 131 11.11 -21.96 -14.23
CA SER A 131 11.46 -20.74 -13.49
C SER A 131 12.78 -20.89 -12.73
N LYS A 132 13.66 -19.90 -12.83
CA LYS A 132 14.91 -19.86 -12.05
C LYS A 132 14.74 -18.92 -10.86
N TRP A 133 14.89 -19.46 -9.66
CA TRP A 133 14.80 -18.72 -8.42
C TRP A 133 16.13 -18.77 -7.69
N MET A 134 16.49 -17.66 -7.05
CA MET A 134 17.62 -17.56 -6.13
C MET A 134 17.09 -17.03 -4.81
N ILE A 135 17.37 -17.75 -3.72
CA ILE A 135 16.82 -17.48 -2.41
C ILE A 135 17.97 -17.26 -1.44
N SER A 136 17.95 -16.10 -0.79
CA SER A 136 18.95 -15.72 0.20
C SER A 136 18.24 -15.30 1.48
N ALA A 137 18.43 -16.06 2.55
CA ALA A 137 18.06 -15.64 3.89
C ALA A 137 19.20 -14.78 4.45
N ILE A 138 18.92 -13.52 4.73
CA ILE A 138 19.92 -12.56 5.25
C ILE A 138 19.56 -12.27 6.71
N PRO A 139 20.40 -12.67 7.68
CA PRO A 139 20.18 -12.34 9.09
C PRO A 139 20.20 -10.81 9.34
N ASN A 140 19.51 -10.35 10.36
CA ASN A 140 19.53 -8.92 10.69
C ASN A 140 20.93 -8.43 11.12
N GLU A 141 21.76 -9.31 11.66
CA GLU A 141 23.14 -9.04 12.09
C GLU A 141 24.03 -8.51 10.96
N THR A 142 23.78 -8.94 9.72
CA THR A 142 24.56 -8.48 8.56
C THR A 142 24.36 -6.99 8.32
N PHE A 143 23.15 -6.46 8.56
CA PHE A 143 22.86 -5.04 8.41
C PHE A 143 23.43 -4.20 9.55
N LEU A 144 23.46 -4.73 10.78
CA LEU A 144 24.00 -4.03 11.96
C LEU A 144 25.50 -3.73 11.81
N ASN A 145 26.27 -4.69 11.31
CA ASN A 145 27.71 -4.50 11.08
C ASN A 145 28.02 -3.51 9.94
N THR A 146 27.06 -3.29 9.04
CA THR A 146 27.21 -2.40 7.90
C THR A 146 27.14 -0.92 8.32
N PHE A 147 26.45 -0.58 9.42
CA PHE A 147 26.42 0.79 9.93
C PHE A 147 27.62 1.11 10.83
N SER A 148 28.15 0.14 11.57
CA SER A 148 29.28 0.37 12.48
C SER A 148 30.65 0.53 11.80
N GLN A 149 30.77 0.16 10.52
CA GLN A 149 32.04 0.25 9.77
C GLN A 149 32.04 1.26 8.60
N LYS A 150 30.97 2.03 8.42
CA LYS A 150 30.76 2.84 7.20
C LYS A 150 30.55 4.34 7.42
N ASP A 151 30.89 4.89 8.58
CA ASP A 151 30.78 6.35 8.79
C ASP A 151 32.07 7.14 8.53
N ASP A 152 33.23 6.52 8.22
CA ASP A 152 34.45 7.29 7.87
C ASP A 152 35.30 6.74 6.70
N SER A 153 34.99 5.59 6.09
CA SER A 153 35.91 4.94 5.13
C SER A 153 35.36 4.66 3.71
N ILE A 154 34.08 4.95 3.42
CA ILE A 154 33.48 4.65 2.10
C ILE A 154 33.46 5.84 1.15
N LEU A 155 33.94 7.00 1.59
CA LEU A 155 34.13 8.14 0.69
C LEU A 155 35.46 8.08 -0.08
N ASP A 156 36.43 7.23 0.32
CA ASP A 156 37.78 7.27 -0.25
C ASP A 156 38.15 6.09 -1.17
N ASP A 157 37.31 5.05 -1.28
CA ASP A 157 37.58 3.88 -2.14
C ASP A 157 36.85 3.95 -3.50
N THR A 158 36.71 5.17 -4.04
CA THR A 158 36.51 5.31 -5.49
C THR A 158 37.88 5.16 -6.14
N SER A 159 38.31 3.92 -6.32
CA SER A 159 39.38 3.60 -7.25
C SER A 159 39.10 4.34 -8.56
N GLN A 160 39.99 5.28 -8.90
CA GLN A 160 39.98 6.02 -10.16
C GLN A 160 40.27 5.04 -11.30
N GLN A 161 39.30 4.19 -11.64
CA GLN A 161 39.31 3.52 -12.93
C GLN A 161 39.06 4.60 -13.99
N PRO A 162 39.78 4.58 -15.13
CA PRO A 162 39.48 5.48 -16.22
C PRO A 162 38.03 5.26 -16.64
N VAL A 163 37.19 6.25 -16.35
CA VAL A 163 35.77 6.18 -16.70
C VAL A 163 35.69 6.23 -18.21
N ASP A 164 35.07 5.21 -18.81
CA ASP A 164 34.83 5.16 -20.24
C ASP A 164 33.94 6.36 -20.64
N GLU A 165 34.53 7.37 -21.26
CA GLU A 165 33.87 8.65 -21.54
C GLU A 165 32.63 8.47 -22.43
N ASN A 166 32.64 7.46 -23.29
CA ASN A 166 31.51 7.10 -24.13
C ASN A 166 30.29 6.63 -23.32
N ILE A 167 30.51 5.77 -22.32
CA ILE A 167 29.44 5.27 -21.45
C ILE A 167 28.91 6.41 -20.58
N LEU A 168 29.80 7.27 -20.06
CA LEU A 168 29.40 8.42 -19.26
C LEU A 168 28.60 9.44 -20.09
N TYR A 169 28.96 9.65 -21.35
CA TYR A 169 28.18 10.49 -22.27
C TYR A 169 26.80 9.90 -22.55
N GLU A 170 26.70 8.59 -22.79
CA GLU A 170 25.42 7.93 -23.04
C GLU A 170 24.52 7.95 -21.80
N LEU A 171 25.09 7.70 -20.61
CA LEU A 171 24.37 7.79 -19.35
C LEU A 171 23.88 9.21 -19.09
N LYS A 172 24.72 10.24 -19.24
CA LYS A 172 24.30 11.64 -19.12
C LYS A 172 23.20 11.99 -20.11
N LYS A 173 23.31 11.54 -21.37
CA LYS A 173 22.28 11.77 -22.40
C LYS A 173 20.95 11.13 -22.02
N ARG A 174 20.95 9.91 -21.48
CA ARG A 174 19.73 9.17 -21.10
C ARG A 174 19.11 9.70 -19.81
N PHE A 175 19.91 9.95 -18.78
CA PHE A 175 19.43 10.33 -17.45
C PHE A 175 19.18 11.85 -17.30
N THR A 176 19.79 12.69 -18.13
CA THR A 176 19.56 14.15 -18.13
C THR A 176 18.63 14.59 -19.27
N ALA A 177 17.99 13.66 -19.97
CA ALA A 177 17.01 13.98 -21.00
C ALA A 177 15.82 14.73 -20.39
N LYS A 178 15.65 16.00 -20.76
CA LYS A 178 14.44 16.76 -20.42
C LYS A 178 13.27 16.30 -21.28
N TYR A 179 12.14 16.02 -20.63
CA TYR A 179 10.93 15.58 -21.33
C TYR A 179 10.39 16.73 -22.22
N PRO A 180 10.26 16.54 -23.55
CA PRO A 180 9.86 17.61 -24.47
C PRO A 180 8.47 18.22 -24.18
N PHE A 181 7.60 17.49 -23.50
CA PHE A 181 6.22 17.93 -23.22
C PHE A 181 5.97 18.16 -21.73
N GLU A 182 6.92 18.79 -21.01
CA GLU A 182 6.76 19.12 -19.59
C GLU A 182 5.49 19.94 -19.30
N HIS A 183 5.07 20.82 -20.20
CA HIS A 183 3.83 21.58 -20.04
C HIS A 183 2.58 20.68 -20.08
N SER A 184 2.64 19.55 -20.78
CA SER A 184 1.52 18.62 -20.88
C SER A 184 1.36 17.76 -19.61
N THR A 185 2.42 17.53 -18.84
CA THR A 185 2.32 16.79 -17.57
C THR A 185 1.62 17.61 -16.49
N LYS A 186 1.69 18.95 -16.58
CA LYS A 186 0.99 19.88 -15.68
C LYS A 186 -0.48 20.09 -16.06
N LYS A 187 -0.89 19.67 -17.26
CA LYS A 187 -2.28 19.79 -17.73
C LYS A 187 -3.12 18.65 -17.16
N LYS A 188 -4.19 18.99 -16.45
CA LYS A 188 -5.15 18.00 -15.94
C LYS A 188 -5.83 17.28 -17.11
N SER A 189 -5.84 15.95 -17.11
CA SER A 189 -6.46 15.14 -18.17
C SER A 189 -7.99 15.24 -18.21
N LYS A 190 -8.63 15.63 -17.09
CA LYS A 190 -10.05 15.95 -17.00
C LYS A 190 -10.23 17.11 -16.01
N THR A 191 -11.08 18.07 -16.36
CA THR A 191 -11.48 19.17 -15.48
C THR A 191 -13.00 19.15 -15.36
N SER A 192 -13.51 19.23 -14.13
CA SER A 192 -14.95 19.32 -13.90
C SER A 192 -15.46 20.71 -14.30
N VAL A 193 -16.73 20.79 -14.75
CA VAL A 193 -17.41 22.06 -15.05
C VAL A 193 -17.38 23.01 -13.85
N THR A 194 -17.48 22.49 -12.62
CA THR A 194 -17.38 23.28 -11.39
C THR A 194 -15.99 23.88 -11.17
N GLU A 195 -14.95 23.16 -11.56
CA GLU A 195 -13.56 23.59 -11.37
C GLU A 195 -13.19 24.66 -12.40
N ILE A 196 -13.72 24.55 -13.62
CA ILE A 196 -13.63 25.60 -14.66
C ILE A 196 -14.30 26.89 -14.15
N LYS A 197 -15.53 26.79 -13.64
CA LYS A 197 -16.24 27.96 -13.07
C LYS A 197 -15.49 28.58 -11.89
N ARG A 198 -14.82 27.76 -11.07
CA ARG A 198 -14.01 28.25 -9.95
C ARG A 198 -12.79 29.03 -10.42
N ILE A 199 -12.08 28.54 -11.44
CA ILE A 199 -10.92 29.23 -12.02
C ILE A 199 -11.37 30.55 -12.67
N GLU A 200 -12.49 30.53 -13.40
CA GLU A 200 -13.07 31.72 -14.03
C GLU A 200 -13.48 32.78 -13.00
N ASN A 201 -14.09 32.38 -11.89
CA ASN A 201 -14.41 33.33 -10.80
C ASN A 201 -13.16 33.92 -10.15
N LEU A 202 -12.11 33.12 -9.92
CA LEU A 202 -10.84 33.62 -9.37
C LEU A 202 -10.17 34.62 -10.32
N GLN A 203 -10.18 34.35 -11.63
CA GLN A 203 -9.68 35.29 -12.63
C GLN A 203 -10.49 36.59 -12.67
N ARG A 204 -11.82 36.50 -12.56
CA ARG A 204 -12.69 37.69 -12.50
C ARG A 204 -12.51 38.50 -11.22
N GLU A 205 -12.26 37.85 -10.08
CA GLU A 205 -11.93 38.50 -8.81
C GLU A 205 -10.57 39.21 -8.90
N GLU A 206 -9.55 38.59 -9.54
CA GLU A 206 -8.25 39.22 -9.78
C GLU A 206 -8.35 40.44 -10.75
N GLU A 207 -9.21 40.38 -11.77
CA GLU A 207 -9.49 41.52 -12.66
C GLU A 207 -10.25 42.68 -11.98
N GLN A 208 -11.01 42.40 -10.91
CA GLN A 208 -11.75 43.43 -10.16
C GLN A 208 -10.86 44.32 -9.27
N ASP A 209 -9.63 43.91 -8.98
CA ASP A 209 -8.67 44.69 -8.20
C ASP A 209 -7.95 45.79 -9.03
N GLU A 210 -8.16 45.86 -10.36
CA GLU A 210 -7.73 46.99 -11.20
C GLU A 210 -8.74 48.16 -11.14
N TRP A 211 -8.63 48.94 -10.06
CA TRP A 211 -9.02 50.35 -9.89
C TRP A 211 -10.37 50.81 -10.51
N ILE A 212 -11.43 50.79 -9.69
CA ILE A 212 -12.62 51.63 -9.86
C ILE A 212 -12.80 52.44 -8.55
N PRO A 213 -12.87 53.79 -8.59
CA PRO A 213 -13.04 54.60 -7.38
C PRO A 213 -14.43 54.39 -6.76
N GLU A 214 -14.46 54.21 -5.44
CA GLU A 214 -15.66 54.05 -4.62
C GLU A 214 -16.71 55.13 -4.90
N SER A 215 -17.91 54.69 -5.29
CA SER A 215 -19.14 55.33 -4.84
C SER A 215 -20.33 54.37 -5.01
N HIS A 216 -21.16 54.36 -3.97
CA HIS A 216 -22.48 53.71 -3.85
C HIS A 216 -22.53 52.30 -3.26
N GLU A 217 -22.69 52.32 -1.94
CA GLU A 217 -23.47 51.41 -1.11
C GLU A 217 -24.48 50.55 -1.88
N SER A 218 -24.26 49.23 -1.91
CA SER A 218 -25.34 48.25 -1.88
C SER A 218 -24.80 46.86 -1.53
N ASN A 219 -24.93 46.54 -0.24
CA ASN A 219 -25.34 45.24 0.28
C ASN A 219 -24.88 43.99 -0.51
N GLN A 220 -23.58 43.67 -0.44
CA GLN A 220 -23.09 42.33 -0.74
C GLN A 220 -22.49 41.74 0.53
N GLN A 221 -23.21 40.79 1.10
CA GLN A 221 -22.74 39.94 2.19
C GLN A 221 -21.44 39.25 1.75
N LYS A 222 -20.31 39.75 2.27
CA LYS A 222 -19.01 39.07 2.22
C LYS A 222 -19.19 37.74 2.96
N ASN A 223 -19.45 36.67 2.20
CA ASN A 223 -19.24 35.31 2.68
C ASN A 223 -17.75 35.11 2.87
N THR A 224 -17.22 35.58 4.00
CA THR A 224 -15.90 35.22 4.46
C THR A 224 -15.96 33.73 4.76
N THR A 225 -15.50 32.89 3.83
CA THR A 225 -15.22 31.49 4.12
C THR A 225 -14.09 31.48 5.12
N VAL A 226 -14.43 31.50 6.41
CA VAL A 226 -13.51 31.35 7.52
C VAL A 226 -12.82 30.00 7.33
N ILE A 227 -11.58 30.05 6.85
CA ILE A 227 -10.70 28.89 6.78
C ILE A 227 -10.54 28.40 8.22
N LYS A 228 -11.23 27.32 8.57
CA LYS A 228 -11.12 26.73 9.89
C LYS A 228 -9.69 26.24 10.10
N ARG A 229 -9.08 26.68 11.20
CA ARG A 229 -7.74 26.24 11.60
C ARG A 229 -7.72 24.71 11.77
N PRO A 230 -6.62 24.04 11.39
CA PRO A 230 -6.52 22.60 11.48
C PRO A 230 -6.67 22.12 12.93
N MET A 231 -7.30 20.95 13.08
CA MET A 231 -7.87 20.44 14.33
C MET A 231 -6.85 20.28 15.48
N PHE A 232 -5.56 20.16 15.16
CA PHE A 232 -4.48 20.02 16.15
C PHE A 232 -4.06 21.36 16.80
N LEU A 233 -4.40 22.50 16.19
CA LEU A 233 -4.14 23.85 16.72
C LEU A 233 -5.33 24.42 17.51
N GLN A 234 -6.47 23.72 17.53
CA GLN A 234 -7.66 24.15 18.26
C GLN A 234 -7.66 23.54 19.66
N GLN A 235 -7.65 24.39 20.68
CA GLN A 235 -7.96 23.97 22.04
C GLN A 235 -9.44 23.54 22.09
N LYS A 236 -9.71 22.35 22.64
CA LYS A 236 -11.07 21.85 22.84
C LYS A 236 -11.74 22.65 23.96
N SER A 237 -12.44 23.72 23.61
CA SER A 237 -13.47 24.30 24.49
C SER A 237 -14.83 23.76 24.06
N LEU A 238 -15.65 23.39 25.05
CA LEU A 238 -17.03 22.97 24.80
C LEU A 238 -17.82 24.13 24.18
N SER A 239 -18.62 23.81 23.17
CA SER A 239 -19.51 24.78 22.53
C SER A 239 -20.60 25.21 23.52
N SER A 240 -21.09 26.46 23.39
CA SER A 240 -22.26 26.94 24.15
C SER A 240 -23.50 26.07 23.93
N THR A 241 -23.59 25.35 22.80
CA THR A 241 -24.64 24.36 22.52
C THR A 241 -24.48 23.07 23.33
N GLU A 242 -23.24 22.72 23.73
CA GLU A 242 -22.93 21.55 24.56
C GLU A 242 -23.04 21.87 26.06
N MET A 243 -22.84 23.13 26.47
CA MET A 243 -23.00 23.51 27.88
C MET A 243 -24.46 23.51 28.34
N GLY A 244 -25.42 23.67 27.42
CA GLY A 244 -26.84 23.77 27.75
C GLY A 244 -27.16 25.00 28.61
N THR A 245 -28.41 25.47 28.54
CA THR A 245 -28.93 26.48 29.47
C THR A 245 -29.80 25.76 30.48
N ALA A 246 -29.46 25.88 31.77
CA ALA A 246 -30.33 25.47 32.87
C ALA A 246 -31.59 26.34 32.94
#